data_AF-A0A7L4QCL4-F1
#
_entry.id   AF-A0A7L4QCL4-F1
#
_cell.length_a   1.000
_cell.length_b   1.000
_cell.length_c   1.000
_cell.angle_alpha   90.00
_cell.angle_beta   90.00
_cell.angle_gamma   90.00
#
_symmetry.space_group_name_H-M   'P 1'
#
loop_
_entity.id
_entity.type
_entity.pdbx_description
1 polymer ?
#
loop_
_entity_poly.entity_id
_entity_poly.type
_entity_poly.pdbx_seq_one_letter_code
_entity_poly.pdbx_strand_id
1 'polypeptide(L)'
;IESSKRALAIALEIIGEGVTVSTLGGAIERSIKDDGFFPVVNLTGHGMDRYCLHAGMTIPNIDDGNLSRIKNGMVIAIEPFATDGGGQVKNGKPGNIFRVLRERPLKDKKALEFFNEIRTKFNKLPFCERWCTAMDNNAPAYLKTLLRHGLISSYPILYEYKNGIVTQAEHTVLVKNSKIEILTSS
;
A
#
# COMPACT_ATOMS: atom_id res chain seq x y z
N ILE A 1 -16.70 -8.25 -1.90
CA ILE A 1 -16.29 -7.71 -3.22
C ILE A 1 -17.10 -6.46 -3.53
N GLU A 2 -18.43 -6.57 -3.67
CA GLU A 2 -19.26 -5.39 -3.99
C GLU A 2 -19.21 -4.30 -2.90
N SER A 3 -19.07 -4.69 -1.63
CA SER A 3 -18.90 -3.74 -0.52
C SER A 3 -17.67 -2.84 -0.69
N SER A 4 -16.49 -3.40 -0.97
CA SER A 4 -15.26 -2.61 -1.15
C SER A 4 -15.33 -1.73 -2.41
N LYS A 5 -15.94 -2.22 -3.50
CA LYS A 5 -16.16 -1.42 -4.72
C LYS A 5 -17.09 -0.25 -4.48
N ARG A 6 -18.20 -0.46 -3.76
CA ARG A 6 -19.15 0.62 -3.47
C ARG A 6 -18.56 1.65 -2.51
N ALA A 7 -17.84 1.19 -1.48
CA ALA A 7 -17.10 2.09 -0.61
C ALA A 7 -16.09 2.94 -1.38
N LEU A 8 -15.40 2.37 -2.38
CA LEU A 8 -14.52 3.13 -3.27
C LEU A 8 -15.30 4.13 -4.12
N ALA A 9 -16.42 3.74 -4.73
CA ALA A 9 -17.26 4.64 -5.52
C ALA A 9 -17.73 5.86 -4.71
N ILE A 10 -18.22 5.64 -3.48
CA ILE A 10 -18.63 6.71 -2.56
C ILE A 10 -17.44 7.61 -2.22
N ALA A 11 -16.28 7.02 -1.94
CA ALA A 11 -15.07 7.78 -1.65
C ALA A 11 -14.66 8.67 -2.84
N LEU A 12 -14.78 8.17 -4.07
CA LEU A 12 -14.48 8.90 -5.30
C LEU A 12 -15.47 10.05 -5.58
N GLU A 13 -16.72 9.93 -5.15
CA GLU A 13 -17.72 11.00 -5.26
C GLU A 13 -17.46 12.13 -4.26
N ILE A 14 -16.94 11.79 -3.07
CA ILE A 14 -16.78 12.74 -1.95
C ILE A 14 -15.40 13.42 -1.99
N ILE A 15 -14.36 12.72 -2.44
CA ILE A 15 -13.00 13.25 -2.41
C ILE A 15 -12.86 14.54 -3.23
N GLY A 16 -12.16 15.51 -2.66
CA GLY A 16 -11.88 16.77 -3.30
C GLY A 16 -10.97 17.64 -2.45
N GLU A 17 -10.54 18.75 -3.01
CA GLU A 17 -9.78 19.76 -2.28
C GLU A 17 -10.56 20.27 -1.06
N GLY A 18 -9.91 20.32 0.09
CA GLY A 18 -10.51 20.78 1.35
C GLY A 18 -11.24 19.69 2.15
N VAL A 19 -11.56 18.54 1.56
CA VAL A 19 -12.18 17.41 2.28
C VAL A 19 -11.20 16.88 3.33
N THR A 20 -11.70 16.59 4.54
CA THR A 20 -10.85 16.03 5.60
C THR A 20 -10.67 14.53 5.42
N VAL A 21 -9.51 14.02 5.83
CA VAL A 21 -9.20 12.59 5.83
C VAL A 21 -10.26 11.79 6.61
N SER A 22 -10.65 12.26 7.79
CA SER A 22 -11.76 11.72 8.61
C SER A 22 -13.08 11.63 7.86
N THR A 23 -13.47 12.66 7.10
CA THR A 23 -14.74 12.65 6.34
C THR A 23 -14.73 11.55 5.30
N LEU A 24 -13.61 11.39 4.59
CA LEU A 24 -13.46 10.34 3.57
C LEU A 24 -13.47 8.94 4.20
N GLY A 25 -12.72 8.75 5.31
CA GLY A 25 -12.68 7.49 6.04
C GLY A 25 -14.02 7.11 6.66
N GLY A 26 -14.77 8.07 7.20
CA GLY A 26 -16.12 7.84 7.74
C GLY A 26 -17.13 7.44 6.67
N ALA A 27 -17.03 8.00 5.46
CA ALA A 27 -17.87 7.59 4.34
C ALA A 27 -17.59 6.14 3.89
N ILE A 28 -16.31 5.76 3.84
CA ILE A 28 -15.88 4.38 3.55
C ILE A 28 -16.41 3.43 4.64
N GLU A 29 -16.17 3.75 5.91
CA GLU A 29 -16.60 2.93 7.04
C GLU A 29 -18.09 2.71 7.07
N ARG A 30 -18.88 3.77 6.91
CA ARG A 30 -20.34 3.66 6.89
C ARG A 30 -20.80 2.75 5.75
N SER A 31 -20.28 2.93 4.55
CA SER A 31 -20.64 2.09 3.40
C SER A 31 -20.36 0.60 3.65
N ILE A 32 -19.20 0.28 4.24
CA ILE A 32 -18.82 -1.11 4.53
C ILE A 32 -19.69 -1.70 5.66
N LYS A 33 -19.95 -0.93 6.71
CA LYS A 33 -20.79 -1.35 7.84
C LYS A 33 -22.26 -1.53 7.45
N ASP A 34 -22.79 -0.69 6.57
CA ASP A 34 -24.18 -0.78 6.09
C ASP A 34 -24.42 -2.08 5.28
N ASP A 35 -23.37 -2.68 4.71
CA ASP A 35 -23.42 -4.03 4.11
C ASP A 35 -23.31 -5.19 5.11
N GLY A 36 -23.07 -4.90 6.39
CA GLY A 36 -22.83 -5.92 7.41
C GLY A 36 -21.38 -6.45 7.47
N PHE A 37 -20.41 -5.73 6.88
CA PHE A 37 -18.99 -6.08 6.95
C PHE A 37 -18.20 -5.14 7.87
N PHE A 38 -16.94 -5.48 8.12
CA PHE A 38 -16.00 -4.66 8.89
C PHE A 38 -14.96 -4.03 7.96
N PRO A 39 -14.68 -2.71 8.08
CA PRO A 39 -13.52 -2.10 7.44
C PRO A 39 -12.24 -2.64 8.09
N VAL A 40 -11.20 -2.89 7.29
CA VAL A 40 -9.89 -3.23 7.83
C VAL A 40 -9.19 -1.94 8.28
N VAL A 41 -9.05 -1.75 9.59
CA VAL A 41 -8.66 -0.44 10.17
C VAL A 41 -7.17 -0.12 10.06
N ASN A 42 -6.32 -1.13 9.92
CA ASN A 42 -4.87 -0.99 9.84
C ASN A 42 -4.31 -1.26 8.44
N LEU A 43 -5.17 -1.19 7.42
CA LEU A 43 -4.82 -1.00 6.02
C LEU A 43 -5.52 0.26 5.52
N THR A 44 -4.81 1.09 4.78
CA THR A 44 -5.25 2.43 4.43
C THR A 44 -4.74 2.78 3.04
N GLY A 45 -5.49 3.61 2.32
CA GLY A 45 -4.93 4.33 1.18
C GLY A 45 -3.86 5.32 1.60
N HIS A 46 -3.25 5.98 0.62
CA HIS A 46 -2.11 6.84 0.87
C HIS A 46 -1.87 7.88 -0.23
N GLY A 47 -1.20 8.97 0.14
CA GLY A 47 -0.63 9.92 -0.82
C GLY A 47 0.57 9.30 -1.55
N MET A 48 0.80 9.74 -2.78
CA MET A 48 1.92 9.34 -3.63
C MET A 48 2.68 10.56 -4.14
N ASP A 49 3.99 10.42 -4.21
CA ASP A 49 4.91 11.37 -4.84
C ASP A 49 5.80 10.65 -5.85
N ARG A 50 6.53 11.41 -6.67
CA ARG A 50 7.45 10.84 -7.66
C ARG A 50 8.49 9.95 -6.97
N TYR A 51 8.48 8.66 -7.30
CA TYR A 51 9.32 7.61 -6.70
C TYR A 51 9.11 7.38 -5.20
N CYS A 52 8.00 7.85 -4.63
CA CYS A 52 7.62 7.62 -3.25
C CYS A 52 6.17 7.13 -3.20
N LEU A 53 6.01 5.80 -3.09
CA LEU A 53 4.68 5.20 -3.05
C LEU A 53 3.88 5.67 -1.81
N HIS A 54 4.53 5.86 -0.66
CA HIS A 54 3.84 6.30 0.56
C HIS A 54 4.35 7.70 0.98
N ALA A 55 3.75 8.76 0.43
CA ALA A 55 4.17 10.16 0.62
C ALA A 55 3.69 10.80 1.94
N GLY A 56 3.37 9.98 2.95
CA GLY A 56 3.11 10.42 4.32
C GLY A 56 1.66 10.73 4.69
N MET A 57 0.78 11.07 3.73
CA MET A 57 -0.66 11.12 4.00
C MET A 57 -1.27 9.73 3.92
N THR A 58 -2.06 9.35 4.92
CA THR A 58 -2.82 8.10 4.96
C THR A 58 -4.31 8.39 4.78
N ILE A 59 -5.01 7.56 4.03
CA ILE A 59 -6.46 7.61 3.82
C ILE A 59 -7.07 6.38 4.51
N PRO A 60 -7.54 6.51 5.76
CA PRO A 60 -8.06 5.39 6.53
C PRO A 60 -9.39 4.89 5.96
N ASN A 61 -9.70 3.63 6.28
CA ASN A 61 -11.00 3.02 5.98
C ASN A 61 -12.04 3.25 7.08
N ILE A 62 -11.74 4.15 8.02
CA ILE A 62 -12.56 4.55 9.16
C ILE A 62 -12.42 6.03 9.44
N ASP A 63 -13.38 6.62 10.14
CA ASP A 63 -13.18 7.93 10.74
C ASP A 63 -12.20 7.81 11.91
N ASP A 64 -10.95 8.23 11.68
CA ASP A 64 -9.89 8.27 12.68
C ASP A 64 -9.79 9.66 13.38
N GLY A 65 -10.71 10.57 13.09
CA GLY A 65 -10.70 11.95 13.58
C GLY A 65 -9.62 12.85 12.96
N ASN A 66 -8.89 12.40 11.94
CA ASN A 66 -7.85 13.20 11.29
C ASN A 66 -8.45 14.35 10.48
N LEU A 67 -8.22 15.58 10.95
CA LEU A 67 -8.74 16.81 10.34
C LEU A 67 -7.84 17.36 9.22
N SER A 68 -6.77 16.66 8.85
CA SER A 68 -5.93 17.03 7.70
C SER A 68 -6.78 17.11 6.44
N ARG A 69 -6.56 18.14 5.64
CA ARG A 69 -7.31 18.39 4.41
C ARG A 69 -6.54 17.93 3.19
N ILE A 70 -7.27 17.33 2.26
CA ILE A 70 -6.79 16.98 0.92
C ILE A 70 -6.51 18.28 0.17
N LYS A 71 -5.35 18.36 -0.49
CA LYS A 71 -4.88 19.56 -1.19
C LYS A 71 -4.88 19.36 -2.71
N ASN A 72 -5.02 20.45 -3.43
CA ASN A 72 -4.81 20.49 -4.87
C ASN A 72 -3.44 19.91 -5.25
N GLY A 73 -3.37 19.17 -6.35
CA GLY A 73 -2.15 18.56 -6.87
C GLY A 73 -1.75 17.25 -6.19
N MET A 74 -2.44 16.81 -5.14
CA MET A 74 -2.15 15.52 -4.51
C MET A 74 -2.55 14.36 -5.42
N VAL A 75 -1.67 13.35 -5.49
CA VAL A 75 -1.98 12.03 -6.06
C VAL A 75 -2.25 11.08 -4.90
N ILE A 76 -3.40 10.43 -4.90
CA ILE A 76 -3.89 9.64 -3.75
C ILE A 76 -4.37 8.27 -4.25
N ALA A 77 -3.90 7.21 -3.61
CA ALA A 77 -4.51 5.89 -3.67
C ALA A 77 -5.64 5.83 -2.64
N ILE A 78 -6.85 5.51 -3.11
CA ILE A 78 -7.99 5.20 -2.25
C ILE A 78 -8.25 3.70 -2.40
N GLU A 79 -8.09 2.95 -1.31
CA GLU A 79 -8.16 1.49 -1.33
C GLU A 79 -8.97 0.93 -0.14
N PRO A 80 -10.31 0.89 -0.26
CA PRO A 80 -11.15 0.28 0.76
C PRO A 80 -10.93 -1.22 0.89
N PHE A 81 -10.66 -1.65 2.12
CA PHE A 81 -10.60 -3.05 2.51
C PHE A 81 -11.80 -3.39 3.40
N ALA A 82 -12.60 -4.36 2.96
CA ALA A 82 -13.74 -4.90 3.70
C ALA A 82 -13.51 -6.37 4.05
N THR A 83 -14.01 -6.81 5.21
CA THR A 83 -13.90 -8.20 5.64
C THR A 83 -15.12 -8.68 6.42
N ASP A 84 -15.39 -9.98 6.38
CA ASP A 84 -16.33 -10.68 7.27
C ASP A 84 -15.66 -11.15 8.59
N GLY A 85 -14.38 -10.82 8.80
CA GLY A 85 -13.58 -11.22 9.95
C GLY A 85 -13.57 -10.22 11.10
N GLY A 86 -12.37 -9.97 11.64
CA GLY A 86 -12.11 -9.09 12.78
C GLY A 86 -11.84 -7.62 12.45
N GLY A 87 -11.77 -7.24 11.18
CA GLY A 87 -11.54 -5.84 10.76
C GLY A 87 -10.10 -5.37 10.97
N GLN A 88 -9.15 -6.30 11.08
CA GLN A 88 -7.72 -6.00 11.26
C GLN A 88 -6.86 -7.05 10.57
N VAL A 89 -5.68 -6.65 10.09
CA VAL A 89 -4.66 -7.58 9.61
C VAL A 89 -3.50 -7.73 10.60
N LYS A 90 -2.86 -8.89 10.59
CA LYS A 90 -1.63 -9.19 11.33
C LYS A 90 -0.52 -9.62 10.37
N ASN A 91 0.70 -9.26 10.71
CA ASN A 91 1.88 -9.75 10.01
C ASN A 91 2.02 -11.25 10.25
N GLY A 92 2.18 -12.03 9.19
CA GLY A 92 2.62 -13.42 9.27
C GLY A 92 4.05 -13.59 8.80
N LYS A 93 4.31 -14.67 8.06
CA LYS A 93 5.64 -14.98 7.55
C LYS A 93 6.17 -13.90 6.60
N PRO A 94 7.52 -13.76 6.45
CA PRO A 94 8.11 -12.93 5.41
C PRO A 94 7.49 -13.21 4.03
N GLY A 95 7.16 -12.14 3.31
CA GLY A 95 6.66 -12.23 1.93
C GLY A 95 7.78 -12.12 0.89
N ASN A 96 7.38 -12.21 -0.38
CA ASN A 96 8.28 -12.18 -1.54
C ASN A 96 8.43 -10.77 -2.14
N ILE A 97 7.96 -9.74 -1.43
CA ILE A 97 8.11 -8.34 -1.80
C ILE A 97 9.13 -7.73 -0.85
N PHE A 98 10.10 -7.01 -1.40
CA PHE A 98 11.23 -6.46 -0.69
C PHE A 98 11.34 -4.95 -0.94
N ARG A 99 12.05 -4.27 -0.05
CA ARG A 99 12.53 -2.90 -0.24
C ARG A 99 13.99 -2.80 0.16
N VAL A 100 14.71 -1.87 -0.47
CA VAL A 100 16.03 -1.46 0.00
C VAL A 100 15.85 -0.78 1.37
N LEU A 101 16.57 -1.29 2.38
CA LEU A 101 16.52 -0.72 3.72
C LEU A 101 17.63 0.30 3.91
N ARG A 102 18.86 -0.08 3.58
CA ARG A 102 20.06 0.75 3.73
C ARG A 102 21.27 0.10 3.07
N GLU A 103 22.28 0.91 2.81
CA GLU A 103 23.58 0.45 2.35
C GLU A 103 24.46 0.07 3.53
N ARG A 104 25.14 -1.08 3.42
CA ARG A 104 26.16 -1.53 4.37
C ARG A 104 27.22 -2.37 3.64
N PRO A 105 28.46 -2.44 4.16
CA PRO A 105 29.47 -3.34 3.64
C PRO A 105 29.01 -4.81 3.70
N LEU A 106 29.26 -5.56 2.63
CA LEU A 106 28.99 -6.98 2.54
C LEU A 106 30.22 -7.70 1.98
N LYS A 107 30.68 -8.76 2.65
CA LYS A 107 31.86 -9.54 2.23
C LYS A 107 31.60 -10.36 0.96
N ASP A 108 30.37 -10.84 0.80
CA ASP A 108 29.94 -11.57 -0.39
C ASP A 108 29.83 -10.59 -1.57
N LYS A 109 30.84 -10.61 -2.44
CA LYS A 109 30.98 -9.69 -3.56
C LYS A 109 29.83 -9.85 -4.57
N LYS A 110 29.40 -11.09 -4.86
CA LYS A 110 28.31 -11.33 -5.82
C LYS A 110 26.98 -10.83 -5.29
N ALA A 111 26.69 -11.08 -4.01
CA ALA A 111 25.48 -10.55 -3.39
C ALA A 111 25.51 -9.00 -3.32
N LEU A 112 26.69 -8.39 -3.13
CA LEU A 112 26.84 -6.93 -3.13
C LEU A 112 26.67 -6.33 -4.53
N GLU A 113 27.24 -6.96 -5.56
CA GLU A 113 27.03 -6.60 -6.97
C GLU A 113 25.53 -6.63 -7.31
N PHE A 114 24.85 -7.73 -6.98
CA PHE A 114 23.41 -7.87 -7.18
C PHE A 114 22.58 -6.83 -6.41
N PHE A 115 23.00 -6.46 -5.20
CA PHE A 115 22.36 -5.39 -4.44
C PHE A 115 22.48 -4.02 -5.14
N ASN A 116 23.62 -3.73 -5.75
CA ASN A 116 23.80 -2.49 -6.51
C ASN A 116 22.93 -2.47 -7.77
N GLU A 117 22.76 -3.61 -8.44
CA GLU A 117 21.81 -3.75 -9.54
C GLU A 117 20.36 -3.50 -9.11
N ILE A 118 19.92 -4.12 -8.00
CA ILE A 118 18.60 -3.88 -7.40
C ILE A 118 18.39 -2.39 -7.15
N ARG A 119 19.37 -1.72 -6.55
CA ARG A 119 19.29 -0.29 -6.26
C ARG A 119 19.21 0.57 -7.51
N THR A 120 19.97 0.21 -8.55
CA THR A 120 19.96 0.96 -9.81
C THR A 120 18.61 0.80 -10.51
N LYS A 121 18.07 -0.43 -10.52
CA LYS A 121 16.86 -0.77 -11.25
C LYS A 121 15.58 -0.34 -10.53
N PHE A 122 15.50 -0.57 -9.23
CA PHE A 122 14.27 -0.36 -8.43
C PHE A 122 14.36 0.89 -7.55
N ASN A 123 15.55 1.45 -7.31
CA ASN A 123 15.77 2.63 -6.48
C ASN A 123 15.15 2.47 -5.08
N LYS A 124 14.11 3.25 -4.76
CA LYS A 124 13.37 3.18 -3.48
C LYS A 124 12.07 2.40 -3.58
N LEU A 125 11.71 1.92 -4.77
CA LEU A 125 10.46 1.21 -5.00
C LEU A 125 10.54 -0.23 -4.50
N PRO A 126 9.44 -0.80 -4.00
CA PRO A 126 9.36 -2.22 -3.71
C PRO A 126 9.62 -3.07 -4.97
N PHE A 127 10.21 -4.25 -4.77
CA PHE A 127 10.49 -5.22 -5.82
C PHE A 127 10.18 -6.63 -5.34
N CYS A 128 10.11 -7.63 -6.24
CA CYS A 128 9.78 -8.99 -5.86
C CYS A 128 10.82 -10.03 -6.32
N GLU A 129 10.85 -11.18 -5.63
CA GLU A 129 11.76 -12.29 -5.94
C GLU A 129 11.68 -12.72 -7.40
N ARG A 130 10.49 -12.74 -7.98
CA ARG A 130 10.25 -13.12 -9.38
C ARG A 130 10.99 -12.20 -10.35
N TRP A 131 10.99 -10.89 -10.11
CA TRP A 131 11.72 -9.94 -10.96
C TRP A 131 13.23 -10.08 -10.80
N CYS A 132 13.69 -10.32 -9.57
CA CYS A 132 15.09 -10.59 -9.29
C CYS A 132 15.57 -11.89 -9.94
N THR A 133 14.76 -12.94 -9.92
CA THR A 133 15.07 -14.22 -10.56
C THR A 133 15.17 -14.09 -12.08
N ALA A 134 14.35 -13.21 -12.69
CA ALA A 134 14.47 -12.88 -14.10
C ALA A 134 15.73 -12.08 -14.46
N MET A 135 16.44 -11.51 -13.48
CA MET A 135 17.74 -10.84 -13.66
C MET A 135 18.90 -11.82 -13.48
N ASP A 136 18.85 -12.66 -12.45
CA ASP A 136 19.83 -13.71 -12.17
C ASP A 136 19.14 -14.90 -11.51
N ASN A 137 19.36 -16.11 -12.05
CA ASN A 137 18.79 -17.35 -11.52
C ASN A 137 19.22 -17.64 -10.06
N ASN A 138 20.35 -17.11 -9.60
CA ASN A 138 20.82 -17.22 -8.22
C ASN A 138 20.22 -16.17 -7.27
N ALA A 139 19.35 -15.28 -7.76
CA ALA A 139 18.75 -14.21 -6.97
C ALA A 139 18.16 -14.67 -5.62
N PRO A 140 17.46 -15.82 -5.49
CA PRO A 140 16.95 -16.26 -4.20
C PRO A 140 18.04 -16.39 -3.12
N ALA A 141 19.24 -16.87 -3.49
CA ALA A 141 20.37 -16.99 -2.57
C ALA A 141 20.92 -15.61 -2.16
N TYR A 142 21.05 -14.70 -3.12
CA TYR A 142 21.49 -13.32 -2.85
C TYR A 142 20.50 -12.58 -1.95
N LEU A 143 19.19 -12.65 -2.26
CA LEU A 143 18.13 -12.03 -1.46
C LEU A 143 18.15 -12.52 -0.01
N LYS A 144 18.33 -13.83 0.21
CA LYS A 144 18.47 -14.40 1.56
C LYS A 144 19.69 -13.83 2.30
N THR A 145 20.82 -13.68 1.63
CA THR A 145 22.01 -13.03 2.19
C THR A 145 21.73 -11.57 2.52
N LEU A 146 21.13 -10.81 1.61
CA LEU A 146 20.84 -9.38 1.78
C LEU A 146 19.85 -9.12 2.92
N LEU A 147 18.81 -9.95 3.07
CA LEU A 147 17.87 -9.91 4.19
C LEU A 147 18.59 -10.16 5.52
N ARG A 148 19.37 -11.23 5.59
CA ARG A 148 20.12 -11.61 6.80
C ARG A 148 21.06 -10.50 7.27
N HIS A 149 21.68 -9.78 6.33
CA HIS A 149 22.58 -8.67 6.64
C HIS A 149 21.88 -7.30 6.76
N GLY A 150 20.56 -7.23 6.57
CA GLY A 150 19.77 -6.02 6.77
C GLY A 150 20.00 -4.94 5.71
N LEU A 151 20.44 -5.31 4.50
CA LEU A 151 20.53 -4.40 3.36
C LEU A 151 19.14 -4.18 2.73
N ILE A 152 18.30 -5.22 2.77
CA ILE A 152 16.91 -5.18 2.33
C ILE A 152 15.99 -5.66 3.45
N SER A 153 14.70 -5.35 3.34
CA SER A 153 13.64 -5.85 4.22
C SER A 153 12.51 -6.43 3.38
N SER A 154 11.89 -7.51 3.83
CA SER A 154 10.66 -8.04 3.22
C SER A 154 9.42 -7.36 3.81
N TYR A 155 8.39 -7.16 2.98
CA TYR A 155 7.03 -6.94 3.44
C TYR A 155 6.44 -8.29 3.87
N PRO A 156 5.90 -8.42 5.09
CA PRO A 156 5.28 -9.66 5.53
C PRO A 156 3.98 -9.91 4.75
N ILE A 157 3.60 -11.19 4.66
CA ILE A 157 2.24 -11.53 4.24
C ILE A 157 1.28 -11.05 5.34
N LEU A 158 0.21 -10.38 4.93
CA LEU A 158 -0.81 -9.87 5.84
C LEU A 158 -1.98 -10.84 5.86
N TYR A 159 -2.37 -11.26 7.06
CA TYR A 159 -3.51 -12.15 7.28
C TYR A 159 -4.59 -11.41 8.06
N GLU A 160 -5.84 -11.63 7.70
CA GLU A 160 -6.98 -11.16 8.51
C GLU A 160 -6.92 -11.80 9.91
N TYR A 161 -7.20 -11.00 10.94
CA TYR A 161 -7.00 -11.37 12.34
C TYR A 161 -7.75 -12.66 12.74
N LYS A 162 -9.00 -12.80 12.31
CA LYS A 162 -9.89 -13.96 12.52
C LYS A 162 -9.94 -14.91 11.33
N ASN A 163 -9.03 -14.77 10.36
CA ASN A 163 -9.01 -15.51 9.11
C ASN A 163 -10.28 -15.30 8.25
N GLY A 164 -10.92 -14.13 8.38
CA GLY A 164 -12.00 -13.72 7.48
C GLY A 164 -11.49 -13.52 6.04
N ILE A 165 -12.43 -13.54 5.11
CA ILE A 165 -12.19 -13.15 3.72
C ILE A 165 -12.02 -11.63 3.69
N VAL A 166 -11.00 -11.15 2.99
CA VAL A 166 -10.76 -9.72 2.77
C VAL A 166 -10.99 -9.42 1.29
N THR A 167 -11.70 -8.33 1.01
CA THR A 167 -11.88 -7.81 -0.33
C THR A 167 -11.41 -6.36 -0.42
N GLN A 168 -10.77 -6.02 -1.53
CA GLN A 168 -10.22 -4.70 -1.80
C GLN A 168 -10.80 -4.19 -3.13
N ALA A 169 -10.96 -2.87 -3.24
CA ALA A 169 -10.99 -2.17 -4.52
C ALA A 169 -10.07 -0.95 -4.40
N GLU A 170 -9.42 -0.54 -5.49
CA GLU A 170 -8.48 0.59 -5.46
C GLU A 170 -8.58 1.45 -6.72
N HIS A 171 -8.48 2.77 -6.53
CA HIS A 171 -8.16 3.69 -7.61
C HIS A 171 -7.11 4.71 -7.15
N THR A 172 -6.22 5.06 -8.09
CA THR A 172 -5.38 6.26 -7.98
C THR A 172 -6.12 7.45 -8.56
N VAL A 173 -6.14 8.57 -7.83
CA VAL A 173 -6.72 9.84 -8.27
C VAL A 173 -5.73 10.99 -8.18
N LEU A 174 -5.86 11.96 -9.10
CA LEU A 174 -5.25 13.27 -9.02
C LEU A 174 -6.29 14.30 -8.59
N VAL A 175 -6.01 15.05 -7.53
CA VAL A 175 -6.88 16.14 -7.05
C VAL A 175 -6.56 17.41 -7.83
N LYS A 176 -7.53 17.94 -8.58
CA LYS A 176 -7.35 19.13 -9.44
C LYS A 176 -8.59 20.01 -9.44
N ASN A 177 -8.44 21.24 -8.95
CA ASN A 177 -9.43 22.32 -9.03
C ASN A 177 -10.82 21.92 -8.49
N SER A 178 -10.87 21.44 -7.24
CA SER A 178 -12.10 20.93 -6.60
C SER A 178 -12.77 19.74 -7.32
N LYS A 179 -12.08 19.09 -8.26
CA LYS A 179 -12.48 17.82 -8.88
C LYS A 179 -11.36 16.80 -8.72
N ILE A 180 -11.67 15.54 -9.02
CA ILE A 180 -10.66 14.49 -9.18
C ILE A 180 -10.59 14.00 -10.63
N GLU A 181 -9.40 13.55 -11.00
CA GLU A 181 -9.15 12.77 -12.22
C GLU A 181 -8.78 11.35 -11.80
N ILE A 182 -9.54 10.35 -12.22
CA ILE A 182 -9.24 8.94 -11.94
C ILE A 182 -8.18 8.48 -12.94
N LEU A 183 -6.99 8.12 -12.46
CA LEU A 183 -5.84 7.78 -13.31
C LEU A 183 -5.79 6.30 -13.70
N THR A 184 -6.68 5.48 -13.14
CA THR A 184 -6.64 4.01 -13.21
C THR A 184 -7.98 3.40 -13.61
N SER A 185 -8.90 4.19 -14.18
CA SER A 185 -10.14 3.65 -14.75
C SER A 185 -9.81 2.95 -16.07
N SER A 186 -9.85 1.63 -16.06
CA SER A 186 -9.73 0.76 -17.25
C SER A 186 -11.04 0.02 -17.49
#